data_AF-A0A8C7NA43-F1
#
_entry.id   AF-A0A8C7NA43-F1
#
_cell.length_a   1.000
_cell.length_b   1.000
_cell.length_c   1.000
_cell.angle_alpha   90.00
_cell.angle_beta   90.00
_cell.angle_gamma   90.00
#
_symmetry.space_group_name_H-M   'P 1'
#
loop_
_entity.id
_entity.type
_entity.pdbx_description
1 polymer ?
#
loop_
_entity_poly.entity_id
_entity_poly.type
_entity_poly.pdbx_seq_one_letter_code
_entity_poly.pdbx_strand_id
1 'polypeptide(L)'
;MYATAHHRLCDYSYQICSVSQAFSLSLCVCVSFSLSLSLSLSLSLSLSLSLSLSLCVCLFLSLALCLCVCVFFSLSLCLCVCLSLSLSLACHPHHKAAVVKMDEASLTVNNELDAEMVVSWLSDHCYQCVYQPLGVVPAGPGPGLPSSVDFTVGTQHGITLQLNSSPVSLELCTVHYHFWEHGNYSLWVKNLNDSSVVNCSMITDAETDLGFPCRTVETATDTILPTPATPSRRLRSLDTFRGLSLVIMVFVNYGGGRYWFFRHESWNGLTVADLVFPWFVFIMGTSISLSVSSALRCGLSRFSLFTKAVWRSVQLFLIGLLIINPNYCQGPLSWDSLRIPGVLQRLAFSYLVVVSLDLCVDAWWYSAREFLLYWPAWLCVVVLETVWLCLTFLLPVPDCPSGYLGPGGIGDMGQYPNCTGGAAGYVDRWLLGVNHIYQTPSSRVIYKSHLPFDPEGVLGSINSVLMAFLGLQAGKILLHYKDQHSSIMARFLIWSLVLGIISAVLTKCSLNEGFIPINKNLWSLSYVTTLACFALLLLVLIYYTVDVKRWWSGAPFYYPGMNSILVYVGHEVLEEYFPFRWRMADSQSHAEHLTQNLLATSCWVLISFLLYRKNIFWKI
;
A
#
# COMPACT_ATOMS: atom_id res chain seq x y z
N MET A 1 -44.24 28.30 -15.59
CA MET A 1 -44.16 29.25 -14.46
C MET A 1 -42.69 29.36 -14.09
N TYR A 2 -42.10 30.55 -14.27
CA TYR A 2 -40.67 30.82 -14.15
C TYR A 2 -40.14 30.60 -12.73
N ALA A 3 -38.94 30.02 -12.61
CA ALA A 3 -38.04 30.24 -11.48
C ALA A 3 -36.59 30.09 -11.95
N THR A 4 -36.06 31.20 -12.47
CA THR A 4 -34.65 31.46 -12.74
C THR A 4 -33.89 31.56 -11.40
N ALA A 5 -32.98 30.63 -11.12
CA ALA A 5 -32.04 30.75 -10.01
C ALA A 5 -30.77 31.45 -10.52
N HIS A 6 -30.69 32.76 -10.24
CA HIS A 6 -29.51 33.58 -10.43
C HIS A 6 -28.34 33.05 -9.58
N HIS A 7 -27.23 32.66 -10.22
CA HIS A 7 -25.93 32.59 -9.56
C HIS A 7 -25.45 34.02 -9.28
N ARG A 8 -25.62 34.48 -8.04
CA ARG A 8 -24.98 35.71 -7.56
C ARG A 8 -23.49 35.47 -7.36
N LEU A 9 -22.68 36.16 -8.14
CA LEU A 9 -21.29 36.48 -7.79
C LEU A 9 -21.33 37.29 -6.49
N CYS A 10 -20.59 36.86 -5.47
CA CYS A 10 -20.32 37.66 -4.28
C CYS A 10 -18.89 38.20 -4.39
N ASP A 11 -18.78 39.40 -4.96
CA ASP A 11 -17.82 40.41 -4.48
C ASP A 11 -18.35 40.93 -3.14
N TYR A 12 -17.62 40.77 -2.04
CA TYR A 12 -17.71 41.67 -0.89
C TYR A 12 -16.37 41.71 -0.14
N SER A 13 -15.77 42.90 -0.24
CA SER A 13 -14.70 43.45 0.57
C SER A 13 -15.15 43.66 2.01
N TYR A 14 -14.28 43.32 2.98
CA TYR A 14 -14.38 43.82 4.35
C TYR A 14 -13.12 44.60 4.73
N GLN A 15 -13.38 45.86 5.04
CA GLN A 15 -12.54 46.83 5.74
C GLN A 15 -12.63 46.53 7.24
N ILE A 16 -11.50 46.40 7.94
CA ILE A 16 -11.45 46.54 9.41
C ILE A 16 -10.59 47.75 9.72
N CYS A 17 -11.21 48.74 10.39
CA CYS A 17 -10.55 49.90 10.97
C CYS A 17 -9.64 49.49 12.13
N SER A 18 -8.46 50.10 12.15
CA SER A 18 -7.37 49.97 13.12
C SER A 18 -7.49 50.93 14.30
N VAL A 19 -7.05 50.48 15.49
CA VAL A 19 -6.37 51.29 16.53
C VAL A 19 -5.30 50.37 17.14
N SER A 20 -4.12 50.22 16.55
CA SER A 20 -2.89 51.04 16.60
C SER A 20 -2.03 50.90 17.87
N GLN A 21 -1.02 50.03 17.81
CA GLN A 21 0.37 50.43 18.04
C GLN A 21 1.25 49.70 17.02
N ALA A 22 2.03 50.49 16.28
CA ALA A 22 2.66 50.11 15.03
C ALA A 22 4.14 49.73 15.21
N PHE A 23 4.57 48.65 14.56
CA PHE A 23 5.83 48.61 13.84
C PHE A 23 5.56 47.97 12.47
N SER A 24 5.97 48.68 11.43
CA SER A 24 5.65 48.46 10.02
C SER A 24 6.62 47.48 9.37
N LEU A 25 6.09 46.46 8.70
CA LEU A 25 6.81 45.74 7.65
C LEU A 25 5.89 45.71 6.42
N SER A 26 6.16 46.65 5.50
CA SER A 26 5.48 46.79 4.23
C SER A 26 5.96 45.70 3.27
N LEU A 27 5.11 44.72 2.95
CA LEU A 27 5.35 43.84 1.80
C LEU A 27 4.72 44.50 0.56
N CYS A 28 5.52 45.23 -0.21
CA CYS A 28 5.12 45.69 -1.54
C CYS A 28 5.27 44.51 -2.51
N VAL A 29 4.18 43.81 -2.82
CA VAL A 29 4.16 42.84 -3.92
C VAL A 29 3.79 43.59 -5.20
N CYS A 30 4.81 44.01 -5.96
CA CYS A 30 4.61 44.49 -7.32
C CYS A 30 4.55 43.28 -8.25
N VAL A 31 3.35 42.78 -8.59
CA VAL A 31 3.20 41.80 -9.68
C VAL A 31 3.10 42.58 -11.00
N SER A 32 4.22 42.76 -11.68
CA SER A 32 4.22 43.26 -13.06
C SER A 32 3.96 42.09 -14.01
N PHE A 33 2.76 42.04 -14.59
CA PHE A 33 2.45 41.18 -15.73
C PHE A 33 2.87 41.87 -17.02
N SER A 34 3.86 41.33 -17.72
CA SER A 34 4.14 41.70 -19.11
C SER A 34 3.74 40.54 -20.03
N LEU A 35 2.61 40.69 -20.72
CA LEU A 35 2.17 39.77 -21.76
C LEU A 35 2.69 40.31 -23.11
N SER A 36 3.81 39.78 -23.60
CA SER A 36 4.28 40.08 -24.96
C SER A 36 3.80 38.99 -25.91
N LEU A 37 2.71 39.28 -26.63
CA LEU A 37 2.17 38.45 -27.70
C LEU A 37 2.75 38.98 -29.03
N SER A 38 3.78 38.33 -29.56
CA SER A 38 4.36 38.69 -30.86
C SER A 38 4.26 37.50 -31.81
N LEU A 39 3.31 37.59 -32.74
CA LEU A 39 3.18 36.69 -33.88
C LEU A 39 3.83 37.40 -35.07
N SER A 40 5.08 37.04 -35.37
CA SER A 40 5.77 37.53 -36.57
C SER A 40 6.87 36.57 -37.01
N LEU A 41 6.62 35.93 -38.17
CA LEU A 41 7.65 35.34 -39.01
C LEU A 41 8.48 36.48 -39.62
N SER A 42 9.74 36.62 -39.20
CA SER A 42 10.83 37.14 -40.04
C SER A 42 12.17 37.07 -39.30
N LEU A 43 13.17 36.51 -39.99
CA LEU A 43 14.58 36.55 -39.59
C LEU A 43 15.05 38.00 -39.48
N SER A 44 15.63 38.37 -38.34
CA SER A 44 16.73 39.34 -38.32
C SER A 44 17.66 39.06 -37.14
N LEU A 45 18.93 38.78 -37.47
CA LEU A 45 20.04 38.66 -36.54
C LEU A 45 20.30 40.01 -35.88
N SER A 46 20.39 40.04 -34.54
CA SER A 46 21.23 41.01 -33.85
C SER A 46 21.96 40.31 -32.68
N LEU A 47 23.28 40.32 -32.77
CA LEU A 47 24.22 39.80 -31.77
C LEU A 47 24.29 40.79 -30.59
N SER A 48 24.12 40.29 -29.37
CA SER A 48 24.74 40.90 -28.19
C SER A 48 25.23 39.80 -27.26
N LEU A 49 26.56 39.64 -27.22
CA LEU A 49 27.30 38.69 -26.41
C LEU A 49 27.21 39.01 -24.92
N SER A 50 26.80 38.02 -24.11
CA SER A 50 27.31 37.86 -22.75
C SER A 50 27.36 36.37 -22.39
N LEU A 51 28.57 35.86 -22.20
CA LEU A 51 28.92 34.45 -22.01
C LEU A 51 28.48 33.90 -20.64
N SER A 52 27.84 32.72 -20.65
CA SER A 52 28.07 31.67 -19.65
C SER A 52 27.76 30.28 -20.23
N LEU A 53 28.77 29.41 -20.28
CA LEU A 53 28.74 28.09 -20.93
C LEU A 53 27.74 27.11 -20.30
N SER A 54 26.93 26.44 -21.13
CA SER A 54 26.39 25.11 -20.85
C SER A 54 26.41 24.25 -22.12
N LEU A 55 27.14 23.14 -22.09
CA LEU A 55 27.30 22.20 -23.20
C LEU A 55 26.04 21.32 -23.33
N CYS A 56 25.44 21.31 -24.51
CA CYS A 56 24.29 20.47 -24.87
C CYS A 56 24.67 19.66 -26.13
N VAL A 57 24.48 18.34 -26.09
CA VAL A 57 24.54 17.47 -27.26
C VAL A 57 23.28 16.62 -27.26
N CYS A 58 22.41 16.88 -28.24
CA CYS A 58 21.24 16.07 -28.55
C CYS A 58 21.38 15.53 -29.98
N LEU A 59 21.09 14.25 -30.18
CA LEU A 59 20.88 13.67 -31.51
C LEU A 59 19.54 12.92 -31.46
N PHE A 60 18.56 13.44 -32.20
CA PHE A 60 17.26 12.81 -32.43
C PHE A 60 17.13 12.44 -33.90
N LEU A 61 16.54 11.27 -34.15
CA LEU A 61 16.01 10.89 -35.44
C LEU A 61 14.63 10.25 -35.23
N SER A 62 13.56 10.97 -35.55
CA SER A 62 12.40 10.42 -36.26
C SER A 62 11.36 11.51 -36.56
N LEU A 63 10.71 11.29 -37.69
CA LEU A 63 9.92 12.21 -38.49
C LEU A 63 8.43 11.98 -38.19
N ALA A 64 7.74 12.94 -37.60
CA ALA A 64 6.30 13.19 -37.80
C ALA A 64 5.90 14.54 -37.18
N LEU A 65 5.27 15.38 -38.01
CA LEU A 65 4.81 16.73 -37.71
C LEU A 65 3.90 16.77 -36.46
N CYS A 66 4.32 17.49 -35.42
CA CYS A 66 3.43 17.91 -34.33
C CYS A 66 3.69 19.39 -34.04
N LEU A 67 2.63 20.20 -34.13
CA LEU A 67 2.61 21.61 -33.80
C LEU A 67 2.58 21.74 -32.26
N CYS A 68 3.74 21.89 -31.62
CA CYS A 68 3.85 22.08 -30.17
C CYS A 68 3.97 23.58 -29.84
N VAL A 69 2.94 24.14 -29.20
CA VAL A 69 3.00 25.42 -28.49
C VAL A 69 3.55 25.14 -27.10
N CYS A 70 4.81 25.50 -26.86
CA CYS A 70 5.47 25.32 -25.56
C CYS A 70 5.35 26.62 -24.74
N VAL A 71 4.57 26.58 -23.65
CA VAL A 71 4.54 27.64 -22.63
C VAL A 71 5.43 27.20 -21.48
N PHE A 72 6.56 27.90 -21.26
CA PHE A 72 7.42 27.66 -20.10
C PHE A 72 7.04 28.62 -18.97
N PHE A 73 6.69 28.07 -17.81
CA PHE A 73 6.65 28.81 -16.54
C PHE A 73 7.95 28.52 -15.79
N SER A 74 8.72 29.56 -15.46
CA SER A 74 9.82 29.43 -14.49
C SER A 74 9.45 30.25 -13.26
N LEU A 75 9.36 29.58 -12.11
CA LEU A 75 9.08 30.18 -10.81
C LEU A 75 10.33 29.99 -9.96
N SER A 76 11.04 31.07 -9.65
CA SER A 76 12.08 31.06 -8.62
C SER A 76 11.49 31.63 -7.32
N LEU A 77 11.44 30.80 -6.28
CA LEU A 77 11.04 31.20 -4.93
C LEU A 77 12.28 31.10 -4.02
N CYS A 78 12.69 32.22 -3.41
CA CYS A 78 13.63 32.23 -2.30
C CYS A 78 12.85 32.70 -1.06
N LEU A 79 12.83 31.86 -0.01
CA LEU A 79 12.23 32.19 1.28
C LEU A 79 13.29 31.97 2.37
N CYS A 80 13.66 33.04 3.08
CA CYS A 80 14.58 32.99 4.22
C CYS A 80 13.81 33.41 5.47
N VAL A 81 13.69 32.52 6.47
CA VAL A 81 13.14 32.86 7.80
C VAL A 81 14.09 32.29 8.84
N CYS A 82 14.70 33.17 9.64
CA CYS A 82 15.63 32.82 10.71
C CYS A 82 14.92 33.01 12.07
N LEU A 83 14.76 31.93 12.84
CA LEU A 83 14.35 31.99 14.25
C LEU A 83 15.38 31.19 15.07
N SER A 84 16.09 31.83 16.00
CA SER A 84 17.06 31.17 16.88
C SER A 84 16.48 31.05 18.29
N LEU A 85 16.40 29.82 18.78
CA LEU A 85 16.01 29.49 20.15
C LEU A 85 17.09 28.54 20.70
N SER A 86 17.92 29.04 21.61
CA SER A 86 19.03 28.29 22.21
C SER A 86 18.56 27.54 23.45
N LEU A 87 18.43 26.22 23.35
CA LEU A 87 18.29 25.30 24.48
C LEU A 87 19.55 24.44 24.57
N SER A 88 20.34 24.65 25.62
CA SER A 88 21.55 23.90 25.93
C SER A 88 21.19 22.61 26.69
N LEU A 89 21.18 21.49 25.98
CA LEU A 89 21.21 20.14 26.55
C LEU A 89 22.54 19.50 26.13
N ALA A 90 23.39 19.23 27.12
CA ALA A 90 24.63 18.50 26.91
C ALA A 90 24.30 17.02 26.63
N CYS A 91 24.68 16.53 25.46
CA CYS A 91 24.65 15.10 25.15
C CYS A 91 25.92 14.72 24.36
N HIS A 92 26.49 13.57 24.72
CA HIS A 92 27.79 13.05 24.29
C HIS A 92 27.92 12.80 22.76
N PRO A 93 29.15 12.75 22.22
CA PRO A 93 29.40 12.79 20.78
C PRO A 93 29.08 11.45 20.11
N HIS A 94 28.17 11.49 19.13
CA HIS A 94 28.01 10.41 18.15
C HIS A 94 28.91 10.69 16.93
N HIS A 95 29.66 9.66 16.52
CA HIS A 95 30.57 9.66 15.37
C HIS A 95 29.87 10.08 14.06
N LYS A 96 30.59 10.86 13.23
CA LYS A 96 30.17 11.23 11.86
C LYS A 96 30.18 9.99 10.97
N ALA A 97 29.03 9.62 10.40
CA ALA A 97 28.95 8.63 9.35
C ALA A 97 29.67 9.12 8.07
N ALA A 98 30.51 8.26 7.48
CA ALA A 98 31.20 8.53 6.23
C ALA A 98 30.22 8.62 5.06
N VAL A 99 30.44 9.56 4.13
CA VAL A 99 29.67 9.68 2.89
C VAL A 99 30.22 8.67 1.88
N VAL A 100 29.49 7.58 1.66
CA VAL A 100 29.85 6.47 0.78
C VAL A 100 29.56 6.83 -0.69
N LYS A 101 30.44 6.48 -1.64
CA LYS A 101 30.25 6.74 -3.09
C LYS A 101 29.49 5.58 -3.77
N MET A 102 29.13 5.77 -5.05
CA MET A 102 28.56 4.71 -5.89
C MET A 102 29.55 3.54 -5.98
N ASP A 103 29.06 2.30 -5.89
CA ASP A 103 29.83 1.03 -5.81
C ASP A 103 30.59 0.76 -4.49
N GLU A 104 30.28 1.50 -3.42
CA GLU A 104 30.87 1.31 -2.08
C GLU A 104 29.78 0.96 -1.03
N ALA A 105 30.21 0.28 0.03
CA ALA A 105 29.43 -0.02 1.22
C ALA A 105 30.23 0.27 2.50
N SER A 106 29.53 0.55 3.59
CA SER A 106 30.14 0.82 4.90
C SER A 106 30.21 -0.46 5.72
N LEU A 107 31.39 -0.82 6.21
CA LEU A 107 31.64 -1.98 7.07
C LEU A 107 32.21 -1.50 8.42
N THR A 108 31.42 -1.59 9.49
CA THR A 108 31.89 -1.35 10.85
C THR A 108 32.37 -2.66 11.47
N VAL A 109 33.63 -2.73 11.90
CA VAL A 109 34.18 -3.90 12.59
C VAL A 109 34.29 -3.60 14.08
N ASN A 110 33.61 -4.41 14.90
CA ASN A 110 33.57 -4.32 16.35
C ASN A 110 34.40 -5.46 16.98
N ASN A 111 35.49 -5.10 17.65
CA ASN A 111 36.39 -6.01 18.33
C ASN A 111 36.14 -5.99 19.85
N GLU A 112 35.69 -7.12 20.41
CA GLU A 112 35.56 -7.34 21.86
C GLU A 112 36.75 -8.16 22.44
N LEU A 113 37.79 -8.44 21.64
CA LEU A 113 38.97 -9.17 22.10
C LEU A 113 39.95 -8.24 22.83
N ASP A 114 40.73 -8.82 23.75
CA ASP A 114 41.80 -8.14 24.50
C ASP A 114 43.08 -7.91 23.66
N ALA A 115 43.04 -8.22 22.36
CA ALA A 115 44.16 -8.07 21.43
C ALA A 115 43.77 -7.29 20.18
N GLU A 116 44.74 -6.59 19.59
CA GLU A 116 44.58 -5.91 18.31
C GLU A 116 44.39 -6.90 17.16
N MET A 117 43.55 -6.52 16.20
CA MET A 117 43.18 -7.34 15.05
C MET A 117 43.50 -6.61 13.75
N VAL A 118 44.06 -7.33 12.79
CA VAL A 118 44.27 -6.87 11.42
C VAL A 118 43.16 -7.46 10.54
N VAL A 119 42.47 -6.60 9.81
CA VAL A 119 41.45 -6.99 8.82
C VAL A 119 42.09 -6.93 7.44
N SER A 120 42.08 -8.04 6.72
CA SER A 120 42.49 -8.13 5.31
C SER A 120 41.33 -8.60 4.43
N TRP A 121 41.40 -8.31 3.14
CA TRP A 121 40.34 -8.64 2.18
C TRP A 121 40.90 -9.21 0.88
N LEU A 122 40.09 -10.02 0.20
CA LEU A 122 40.38 -10.61 -1.11
C LEU A 122 39.11 -10.58 -1.97
N SER A 123 39.21 -10.10 -3.21
CA SER A 123 38.09 -10.11 -4.16
C SER A 123 37.98 -11.41 -4.94
N ASP A 124 36.76 -11.89 -5.14
CA ASP A 124 36.45 -13.08 -5.97
C ASP A 124 36.83 -12.93 -7.44
N HIS A 125 37.06 -11.70 -7.94
CA HIS A 125 37.51 -11.49 -9.33
C HIS A 125 38.97 -11.94 -9.54
N CYS A 126 39.78 -12.04 -8.48
CA CYS A 126 41.21 -12.30 -8.62
C CYS A 126 41.59 -13.74 -8.23
N TYR A 127 41.88 -14.57 -9.25
CA TYR A 127 42.21 -15.99 -9.08
C TYR A 127 43.64 -16.25 -8.55
N GLN A 128 44.49 -15.22 -8.37
CA GLN A 128 45.87 -15.34 -7.85
C GLN A 128 46.32 -14.14 -6.98
N CYS A 129 45.40 -13.39 -6.37
CA CYS A 129 45.77 -12.26 -5.52
C CYS A 129 46.14 -12.71 -4.10
N VAL A 130 47.01 -11.93 -3.48
CA VAL A 130 47.31 -12.02 -2.04
C VAL A 130 46.31 -11.12 -1.28
N TYR A 131 45.93 -11.51 -0.06
CA TYR A 131 45.10 -10.71 0.83
C TYR A 131 45.69 -9.30 1.03
N GLN A 132 44.85 -8.28 0.84
CA GLN A 132 45.24 -6.88 1.02
C GLN A 132 44.79 -6.38 2.40
N PRO A 133 45.62 -5.66 3.16
CA PRO A 133 45.21 -5.13 4.47
C PRO A 133 44.20 -3.99 4.30
N LEU A 134 43.06 -4.08 4.97
CA LEU A 134 42.01 -3.06 5.04
C LEU A 134 42.28 -2.09 6.20
N GLY A 135 42.77 -2.59 7.33
CA GLY A 135 43.25 -1.78 8.45
C GLY A 135 43.34 -2.57 9.77
N VAL A 136 43.61 -1.85 10.87
CA VAL A 136 43.80 -2.42 12.20
C VAL A 136 42.68 -1.94 13.13
N VAL A 137 42.09 -2.84 13.88
CA VAL A 137 41.06 -2.57 14.89
C VAL A 137 41.68 -2.74 16.29
N PRO A 138 41.64 -1.71 17.15
CA PRO A 138 42.25 -1.78 18.48
C PRO A 138 41.56 -2.82 19.38
N ALA A 139 42.26 -3.28 20.41
CA ALA A 139 41.68 -4.12 21.47
C ALA A 139 40.53 -3.42 22.20
N GLY A 140 39.57 -4.19 22.70
CA GLY A 140 38.48 -3.68 23.52
C GLY A 140 39.01 -3.11 24.85
N PRO A 141 38.54 -1.94 25.32
CA PRO A 141 38.97 -1.34 26.58
C PRO A 141 38.56 -2.13 27.86
N GLY A 142 37.81 -3.22 27.72
CA GLY A 142 37.46 -4.13 28.81
C GLY A 142 36.30 -5.07 28.44
N PRO A 143 35.99 -6.06 29.31
CA PRO A 143 34.95 -7.05 29.04
C PRO A 143 33.57 -6.38 28.85
N GLY A 144 32.99 -6.56 27.67
CA GLY A 144 31.68 -6.02 27.28
C GLY A 144 31.68 -4.62 26.64
N LEU A 145 32.84 -3.99 26.44
CA LEU A 145 32.95 -2.71 25.73
C LEU A 145 33.77 -2.89 24.42
N PRO A 146 33.11 -2.95 23.25
CA PRO A 146 33.78 -3.16 21.97
C PRO A 146 34.55 -1.92 21.49
N SER A 147 35.66 -2.15 20.80
CA SER A 147 36.34 -1.16 19.98
C SER A 147 35.84 -1.25 18.53
N SER A 148 35.40 -0.14 17.94
CA SER A 148 34.77 -0.12 16.60
C SER A 148 35.55 0.74 15.61
N VAL A 149 35.79 0.23 14.40
CA VAL A 149 36.39 0.99 13.28
C VAL A 149 35.56 0.80 12.02
N ASP A 150 35.34 1.89 11.27
CA ASP A 150 34.61 1.90 10.01
C ASP A 150 35.57 1.77 8.81
N PHE A 151 35.21 0.88 7.88
CA PHE A 151 35.90 0.66 6.61
C PHE A 151 34.93 0.83 5.44
N THR A 152 35.48 1.19 4.27
CA THR A 152 34.74 1.22 3.00
C THR A 152 35.14 0.01 2.15
N VAL A 153 34.15 -0.76 1.69
CA VAL A 153 34.36 -1.97 0.87
C VAL A 153 33.62 -1.86 -0.46
N GLY A 154 34.21 -2.44 -1.52
CA GLY A 154 33.61 -2.42 -2.86
C GLY A 154 32.47 -3.44 -3.01
N THR A 155 31.47 -3.11 -3.83
CA THR A 155 30.25 -3.94 -4.00
C THR A 155 30.17 -4.67 -5.32
N GLN A 156 31.16 -4.50 -6.21
CA GLN A 156 31.14 -5.07 -7.56
C GLN A 156 31.33 -6.59 -7.60
N HIS A 157 32.00 -7.16 -6.60
CA HIS A 157 32.31 -8.60 -6.52
C HIS A 157 32.22 -9.06 -5.06
N GLY A 158 32.04 -10.37 -4.85
CA GLY A 158 32.17 -10.96 -3.52
C GLY A 158 33.56 -10.72 -2.92
N ILE A 159 33.60 -10.50 -1.61
CA ILE A 159 34.83 -10.24 -0.87
C ILE A 159 34.97 -11.27 0.25
N THR A 160 36.16 -11.84 0.39
CA THR A 160 36.55 -12.65 1.53
C THR A 160 37.34 -11.79 2.50
N LEU A 161 36.84 -11.60 3.72
CA LEU A 161 37.53 -10.93 4.81
C LEU A 161 38.27 -11.95 5.66
N GLN A 162 39.56 -11.75 5.86
CA GLN A 162 40.38 -12.57 6.76
C GLN A 162 40.81 -11.70 7.94
N LEU A 163 40.62 -12.23 9.15
CA LEU A 163 40.87 -11.49 10.38
C LEU A 163 41.96 -12.18 11.19
N ASN A 164 43.07 -11.48 11.42
CA ASN A 164 44.28 -12.03 12.05
C ASN A 164 44.64 -11.28 13.33
N SER A 165 45.19 -12.00 14.32
CA SER A 165 45.69 -11.39 15.56
C SER A 165 47.06 -10.72 15.35
N SER A 166 47.20 -9.44 15.72
CA SER A 166 48.40 -8.59 15.49
C SER A 166 49.72 -9.12 16.10
N PRO A 167 49.76 -9.85 17.25
CA PRO A 167 51.03 -10.33 17.81
C PRO A 167 51.52 -11.69 17.28
N VAL A 168 50.67 -12.55 16.69
CA VAL A 168 51.05 -13.94 16.31
C VAL A 168 50.62 -14.30 14.87
N SER A 169 49.96 -13.41 14.14
CA SER A 169 49.39 -13.69 12.81
C SER A 169 48.49 -14.94 12.78
N LEU A 170 47.89 -15.27 13.93
CA LEU A 170 46.97 -16.38 14.05
C LEU A 170 45.65 -15.99 13.40
N GLU A 171 45.17 -16.82 12.48
CA GLU A 171 43.87 -16.63 11.82
C GLU A 171 42.75 -16.81 12.85
N LEU A 172 41.98 -15.75 13.08
CA LEU A 172 40.87 -15.73 14.04
C LEU A 172 39.58 -16.23 13.35
N CYS A 173 39.28 -15.69 12.17
CA CYS A 173 38.15 -16.11 11.35
C CYS A 173 38.27 -15.59 9.91
N THR A 174 37.60 -16.28 9.00
CA THR A 174 37.45 -15.87 7.59
C THR A 174 35.97 -15.79 7.23
N VAL A 175 35.52 -14.65 6.72
CA VAL A 175 34.12 -14.36 6.39
C VAL A 175 34.01 -14.05 4.91
N HIS A 176 33.28 -14.88 4.17
CA HIS A 176 32.94 -14.62 2.76
C HIS A 176 31.61 -13.88 2.68
N TYR A 177 31.59 -12.73 2.00
CA TYR A 177 30.36 -11.96 1.87
C TYR A 177 30.29 -11.12 0.60
N HIS A 178 29.07 -10.96 0.09
CA HIS A 178 28.79 -10.08 -1.04
C HIS A 178 28.10 -8.80 -0.57
N PHE A 179 28.85 -7.69 -0.56
CA PHE A 179 28.35 -6.39 -0.17
C PHE A 179 27.46 -5.78 -1.27
N TRP A 180 26.35 -5.16 -0.86
CA TRP A 180 25.43 -4.45 -1.76
C TRP A 180 25.63 -2.94 -1.63
N GLU A 181 25.36 -2.21 -2.71
CA GLU A 181 25.55 -0.75 -2.79
C GLU A 181 24.83 -0.01 -1.66
N HIS A 182 25.54 0.91 -1.00
CA HIS A 182 25.04 1.72 0.12
C HIS A 182 24.57 0.91 1.34
N GLY A 183 24.95 -0.37 1.46
CA GLY A 183 24.66 -1.16 2.65
C GLY A 183 25.51 -0.76 3.85
N ASN A 184 24.90 -0.78 5.03
CA ASN A 184 25.60 -0.66 6.32
C ASN A 184 25.72 -2.05 6.94
N TYR A 185 26.96 -2.50 7.10
CA TYR A 185 27.31 -3.82 7.59
C TYR A 185 28.07 -3.69 8.90
N SER A 186 27.75 -4.52 9.89
CA SER A 186 28.49 -4.57 11.15
C SER A 186 29.03 -5.97 11.42
N LEU A 187 30.34 -6.12 11.50
CA LEU A 187 31.01 -7.37 11.83
C LEU A 187 31.38 -7.36 13.32
N TRP A 188 30.89 -8.33 14.08
CA TRP A 188 31.17 -8.46 15.50
C TRP A 188 32.10 -9.64 15.76
N VAL A 189 33.18 -9.38 16.50
CA VAL A 189 34.17 -10.39 16.89
C VAL A 189 34.17 -10.52 18.41
N LYS A 190 33.83 -11.71 18.91
CA LYS A 190 33.65 -11.99 20.35
C LYS A 190 34.36 -13.27 20.78
N ASN A 191 34.74 -13.35 22.04
CA ASN A 191 35.25 -14.59 22.67
C ASN A 191 34.08 -15.44 23.22
N LEU A 192 34.10 -16.75 23.04
CA LEU A 192 33.11 -17.66 23.61
C LEU A 192 33.57 -18.13 25.00
N ASN A 193 32.69 -18.04 26.00
CA ASN A 193 32.99 -18.38 27.40
C ASN A 193 33.51 -19.83 27.54
N ASP A 194 34.80 -19.95 27.89
CA ASP A 194 35.58 -21.17 28.21
C ASP A 194 36.32 -21.92 27.09
N SER A 195 36.60 -21.31 25.94
CA SER A 195 37.67 -21.82 25.07
C SER A 195 38.27 -20.72 24.19
N SER A 196 39.48 -20.94 23.69
CA SER A 196 40.23 -20.06 22.77
C SER A 196 39.59 -19.91 21.38
N VAL A 197 38.25 -19.91 21.30
CA VAL A 197 37.46 -19.94 20.06
C VAL A 197 36.77 -18.59 19.89
N VAL A 198 37.14 -17.90 18.82
CA VAL A 198 36.60 -16.58 18.46
C VAL A 198 35.40 -16.74 17.54
N ASN A 199 34.29 -16.07 17.86
CA ASN A 199 33.09 -16.04 17.04
C ASN A 199 33.02 -14.72 16.24
N CYS A 200 32.85 -14.83 14.93
CA CYS A 200 32.71 -13.69 14.02
C CYS A 200 31.33 -13.71 13.38
N SER A 201 30.46 -12.79 13.80
CA SER A 201 29.09 -12.68 13.27
C SER A 201 28.95 -11.40 12.47
N MET A 202 28.56 -11.52 11.19
CA MET A 202 28.13 -10.37 10.41
C MET A 202 26.65 -10.09 10.66
N ILE A 203 26.35 -8.85 10.97
CA ILE A 203 24.99 -8.33 11.12
C ILE A 203 24.76 -7.33 9.99
N THR A 204 23.72 -7.58 9.20
CA THR A 204 23.22 -6.66 8.19
C THR A 204 22.03 -5.90 8.72
N ASP A 205 22.00 -4.58 8.55
CA ASP A 205 20.77 -3.81 8.66
C ASP A 205 19.94 -4.01 7.37
N ALA A 206 19.41 -5.22 7.18
CA ALA A 206 18.52 -5.49 6.05
C ALA A 206 17.10 -5.04 6.39
N GLU A 207 16.67 -3.90 5.82
CA GLU A 207 15.26 -3.65 5.61
C GLU A 207 14.71 -4.72 4.66
N THR A 208 13.93 -5.68 5.17
CA THR A 208 13.16 -6.54 4.27
C THR A 208 11.99 -5.75 3.69
N ASP A 209 11.82 -5.84 2.37
CA ASP A 209 11.00 -5.02 1.48
C ASP A 209 9.48 -5.00 1.74
N LEU A 210 9.02 -5.55 2.86
CA LEU A 210 7.63 -5.52 3.35
C LEU A 210 7.45 -4.63 4.59
N GLY A 211 8.44 -3.79 4.94
CA GLY A 211 8.36 -2.87 6.09
C GLY A 211 8.78 -3.51 7.42
N PHE A 212 9.62 -4.55 7.36
CA PHE A 212 10.14 -5.21 8.56
C PHE A 212 11.68 -5.17 8.51
N PRO A 213 12.37 -4.48 9.45
CA PRO A 213 13.80 -4.72 9.63
C PRO A 213 13.96 -6.15 10.16
N CYS A 214 14.58 -7.03 9.36
CA CYS A 214 14.88 -8.40 9.77
C CYS A 214 16.33 -8.40 10.26
N ARG A 215 16.55 -8.54 11.57
CA ARG A 215 17.89 -8.82 12.12
C ARG A 215 18.18 -10.29 11.86
N THR A 216 18.89 -10.60 10.78
CA THR A 216 19.45 -11.93 10.56
C THR A 216 20.72 -12.06 11.41
N VAL A 217 20.62 -12.83 12.50
CA VAL A 217 21.80 -13.34 13.22
C VAL A 217 22.10 -14.72 12.61
N GLU A 218 23.04 -14.78 11.67
CA GLU A 218 23.56 -16.05 11.19
C GLU A 218 24.65 -16.52 12.17
N THR A 219 24.32 -17.50 13.01
CA THR A 219 25.32 -18.30 13.73
C THR A 219 25.95 -19.28 12.75
N ALA A 220 27.16 -18.99 12.31
CA ALA A 220 27.98 -19.94 11.57
C ALA A 220 28.49 -21.02 12.53
N THR A 221 27.94 -22.22 12.44
CA THR A 221 28.55 -23.44 12.99
C THR A 221 28.74 -24.44 11.84
N ASP A 222 30.00 -24.76 11.60
CA ASP A 222 30.61 -25.86 10.85
C ASP A 222 30.07 -26.29 9.46
N THR A 223 30.93 -26.00 8.47
CA THR A 223 31.37 -26.89 7.39
C THR A 223 30.32 -27.70 6.59
N ILE A 224 29.35 -27.03 5.99
CA ILE A 224 28.80 -27.42 4.68
C ILE A 224 28.62 -26.13 3.88
N LEU A 225 29.16 -26.08 2.66
CA LEU A 225 29.05 -24.96 1.72
C LEU A 225 27.61 -24.38 1.74
N PRO A 226 27.38 -23.14 2.23
CA PRO A 226 26.06 -22.54 2.16
C PRO A 226 25.77 -22.22 0.70
N THR A 227 24.69 -22.77 0.15
CA THR A 227 24.09 -22.24 -1.07
C THR A 227 23.75 -20.77 -0.82
N PRO A 228 24.09 -19.84 -1.73
CA PRO A 228 23.82 -18.42 -1.52
C PRO A 228 22.34 -18.23 -1.19
N ALA A 229 22.06 -17.57 -0.06
CA ALA A 229 20.71 -17.26 0.37
C ALA A 229 20.00 -16.50 -0.75
N THR A 230 19.10 -17.19 -1.45
CA THR A 230 18.30 -16.54 -2.50
C THR A 230 17.49 -15.41 -1.86
N PRO A 231 17.58 -14.17 -2.35
CA PRO A 231 16.79 -13.07 -1.81
C PRO A 231 15.31 -13.47 -1.86
N SER A 232 14.55 -13.11 -0.83
CA SER A 232 13.14 -13.48 -0.72
C SER A 232 12.39 -13.06 -1.99
N ARG A 233 12.07 -14.03 -2.84
CA ARG A 233 11.49 -13.77 -4.16
C ARG A 233 10.07 -13.27 -3.97
N ARG A 234 9.88 -11.96 -4.09
CA ARG A 234 8.56 -11.31 -4.09
C ARG A 234 7.69 -11.90 -5.20
N LEU A 235 6.49 -12.34 -4.83
CA LEU A 235 5.51 -12.92 -5.77
C LEU A 235 4.92 -11.83 -6.67
N ARG A 236 5.33 -11.81 -7.94
CA ARG A 236 4.91 -10.78 -8.91
C ARG A 236 3.42 -10.87 -9.25
N SER A 237 2.85 -12.08 -9.24
CA SER A 237 1.42 -12.28 -9.46
C SER A 237 0.54 -11.53 -8.46
N LEU A 238 0.96 -11.41 -7.20
CA LEU A 238 0.18 -10.72 -6.16
C LEU A 238 0.15 -9.21 -6.37
N ASP A 239 1.31 -8.62 -6.67
CA ASP A 239 1.38 -7.20 -7.03
C ASP A 239 0.56 -6.89 -8.29
N THR A 240 0.62 -7.79 -9.27
CA THR A 240 -0.13 -7.69 -10.53
C THR A 240 -1.64 -7.74 -10.29
N PHE A 241 -2.13 -8.72 -9.50
CA PHE A 241 -3.55 -8.85 -9.16
C PHE A 241 -4.05 -7.59 -8.42
N ARG A 242 -3.30 -7.15 -7.42
CA ARG A 242 -3.62 -5.97 -6.62
C ARG A 242 -3.68 -4.71 -7.48
N GLY A 243 -2.69 -4.51 -8.34
CA GLY A 243 -2.66 -3.35 -9.21
C GLY A 243 -3.68 -3.40 -10.34
N LEU A 244 -4.02 -4.59 -10.87
CA LEU A 244 -5.11 -4.76 -11.82
C LEU A 244 -6.44 -4.34 -11.19
N SER A 245 -6.70 -4.81 -9.97
CA SER A 245 -7.88 -4.40 -9.20
C SER A 245 -7.89 -2.87 -9.03
N LEU A 246 -6.78 -2.28 -8.58
CA LEU A 246 -6.71 -0.84 -8.35
C LEU A 246 -6.90 -0.01 -9.63
N VAL A 247 -6.35 -0.43 -10.77
CA VAL A 247 -6.51 0.28 -12.05
C VAL A 247 -7.98 0.25 -12.51
N ILE A 248 -8.66 -0.89 -12.38
CA ILE A 248 -10.09 -0.99 -12.72
C ILE A 248 -10.90 -0.12 -11.75
N MET A 249 -10.56 -0.11 -10.46
CA MET A 249 -11.22 0.71 -9.45
C MET A 249 -11.17 2.20 -9.81
N VAL A 250 -9.97 2.71 -10.12
CA VAL A 250 -9.76 4.10 -10.49
C VAL A 250 -10.56 4.45 -11.74
N PHE A 251 -10.55 3.59 -12.76
CA PHE A 251 -11.32 3.80 -13.99
C PHE A 251 -12.84 3.87 -13.73
N VAL A 252 -13.34 3.00 -12.87
CA VAL A 252 -14.76 2.95 -12.48
C VAL A 252 -15.15 4.17 -11.63
N ASN A 253 -14.30 4.58 -10.68
CA ASN A 253 -14.54 5.75 -9.83
C ASN A 253 -14.63 7.03 -10.66
N TYR A 254 -13.83 7.17 -11.72
CA TYR A 254 -13.98 8.28 -12.68
C TYR A 254 -15.24 8.20 -13.57
N GLY A 255 -16.03 7.12 -13.48
CA GLY A 255 -17.30 6.95 -14.19
C GLY A 255 -17.29 5.89 -15.29
N GLY A 256 -16.20 5.13 -15.44
CA GLY A 256 -16.14 3.92 -16.27
C GLY A 256 -16.48 4.13 -17.75
N GLY A 257 -16.29 5.36 -18.25
CA GLY A 257 -16.65 5.75 -19.62
C GLY A 257 -18.16 5.76 -19.92
N ARG A 258 -19.03 5.75 -18.89
CA ARG A 258 -20.50 5.61 -19.00
C ARG A 258 -21.00 4.30 -19.59
N TYR A 259 -20.13 3.30 -19.77
CA TYR A 259 -20.53 1.95 -20.17
C TYR A 259 -21.48 1.32 -19.15
N TRP A 260 -22.51 0.63 -19.64
CA TRP A 260 -23.53 0.01 -18.79
C TRP A 260 -22.95 -1.03 -17.82
N PHE A 261 -21.94 -1.79 -18.24
CA PHE A 261 -21.32 -2.86 -17.44
C PHE A 261 -20.33 -2.35 -16.38
N PHE A 262 -19.95 -1.07 -16.44
CA PHE A 262 -19.18 -0.38 -15.38
C PHE A 262 -20.08 0.47 -14.47
N ARG A 263 -21.40 0.44 -14.64
CA ARG A 263 -22.33 1.03 -13.67
C ARG A 263 -22.58 0.04 -12.54
N HIS A 264 -22.57 0.52 -11.32
CA HIS A 264 -22.90 -0.29 -10.15
C HIS A 264 -24.36 -0.73 -10.20
N GLU A 265 -24.64 -1.97 -9.78
CA GLU A 265 -26.02 -2.37 -9.54
C GLU A 265 -26.61 -1.57 -8.38
N SER A 266 -27.90 -1.25 -8.50
CA SER A 266 -28.57 -0.39 -7.53
C SER A 266 -28.83 -1.06 -6.19
N TRP A 267 -29.08 -2.38 -6.19
CA TRP A 267 -29.32 -3.16 -4.99
C TRP A 267 -28.88 -4.63 -5.13
N ASN A 268 -29.68 -5.44 -5.83
CA ASN A 268 -29.37 -6.85 -6.11
C ASN A 268 -28.75 -6.99 -7.50
N GLY A 269 -27.71 -7.80 -7.61
CA GLY A 269 -27.03 -8.10 -8.85
C GLY A 269 -25.52 -7.88 -8.76
N LEU A 270 -24.84 -8.01 -9.90
CA LEU A 270 -23.39 -7.95 -9.97
C LEU A 270 -22.93 -7.37 -11.32
N THR A 271 -22.22 -6.24 -11.29
CA THR A 271 -21.48 -5.73 -12.46
C THR A 271 -19.97 -5.79 -12.26
N VAL A 272 -19.19 -5.46 -13.30
CA VAL A 272 -17.71 -5.45 -13.24
C VAL A 272 -17.20 -4.48 -12.19
N ALA A 273 -17.89 -3.35 -12.04
CA ALA A 273 -17.58 -2.31 -11.07
C ALA A 273 -17.70 -2.81 -9.61
N ASP A 274 -18.52 -3.83 -9.38
CA ASP A 274 -18.76 -4.41 -8.06
C ASP A 274 -17.74 -5.51 -7.69
N LEU A 275 -16.89 -5.93 -8.63
CA LEU A 275 -15.90 -6.99 -8.39
C LEU A 275 -14.66 -6.50 -7.62
N VAL A 276 -14.30 -5.25 -7.87
CA VAL A 276 -12.96 -4.75 -7.62
C VAL A 276 -12.65 -4.55 -6.15
N PHE A 277 -13.59 -3.99 -5.39
CA PHE A 277 -13.37 -3.71 -3.98
C PHE A 277 -13.18 -5.00 -3.16
N PRO A 278 -14.03 -6.04 -3.26
CA PRO A 278 -13.77 -7.33 -2.61
C PRO A 278 -12.48 -8.00 -3.06
N TRP A 279 -12.13 -7.94 -4.36
CA TRP A 279 -10.86 -8.47 -4.86
C TRP A 279 -9.65 -7.81 -4.19
N PHE A 280 -9.72 -6.51 -3.93
CA PHE A 280 -8.69 -5.81 -3.17
C PHE A 280 -8.61 -6.27 -1.70
N VAL A 281 -9.76 -6.49 -1.04
CA VAL A 281 -9.81 -7.04 0.33
C VAL A 281 -9.20 -8.45 0.38
N PHE A 282 -9.50 -9.28 -0.62
CA PHE A 282 -8.98 -10.65 -0.73
C PHE A 282 -7.46 -10.66 -0.91
N ILE A 283 -6.91 -9.88 -1.85
CA ILE A 283 -5.46 -9.86 -2.10
C ILE A 283 -4.69 -9.23 -0.94
N MET A 284 -5.29 -8.29 -0.21
CA MET A 284 -4.78 -7.78 1.06
C MET A 284 -4.66 -8.92 2.07
N GLY A 285 -5.70 -9.76 2.21
CA GLY A 285 -5.68 -10.99 3.00
C GLY A 285 -4.52 -11.92 2.66
N THR A 286 -4.32 -12.21 1.37
CA THR A 286 -3.21 -13.04 0.88
C THR A 286 -1.86 -12.45 1.29
N SER A 287 -1.71 -11.13 1.19
CA SER A 287 -0.48 -10.42 1.55
C SER A 287 -0.18 -10.46 3.06
N ILE A 288 -1.22 -10.46 3.91
CA ILE A 288 -1.06 -10.60 5.37
C ILE A 288 -0.29 -11.87 5.69
N SER A 289 -0.73 -13.02 5.14
CA SER A 289 -0.10 -14.32 5.44
C SER A 289 1.39 -14.35 5.12
N LEU A 290 1.80 -13.77 3.99
CA LEU A 290 3.20 -13.70 3.57
C LEU A 290 4.01 -12.78 4.48
N SER A 291 3.47 -11.61 4.81
CA SER A 291 4.13 -10.61 5.65
C SER A 291 4.34 -11.10 7.08
N VAL A 292 3.30 -11.66 7.71
CA VAL A 292 3.33 -12.17 9.08
C VAL A 292 4.25 -13.39 9.17
N SER A 293 4.13 -14.36 8.26
CA SER A 293 5.02 -15.52 8.25
C SER A 293 6.48 -15.18 7.93
N SER A 294 6.74 -14.10 7.17
CA SER A 294 8.10 -13.59 7.00
C SER A 294 8.62 -12.97 8.29
N ALA A 295 7.82 -12.12 8.94
CA ALA A 295 8.22 -11.41 10.14
C ALA A 295 8.44 -12.36 11.35
N LEU A 296 7.60 -13.39 11.50
CA LEU A 296 7.78 -14.40 12.54
C LEU A 296 9.05 -15.24 12.33
N ARG A 297 9.43 -15.54 11.08
CA ARG A 297 10.70 -16.22 10.76
C ARG A 297 11.93 -15.36 11.08
N CYS A 298 11.77 -14.03 11.03
CA CYS A 298 12.79 -13.07 11.47
C CYS A 298 12.87 -12.91 13.00
N GLY A 299 12.15 -13.73 13.79
CA GLY A 299 12.22 -13.70 15.25
C GLY A 299 11.47 -12.53 15.91
N LEU A 300 10.62 -11.80 15.17
CA LEU A 300 9.78 -10.73 15.75
C LEU A 300 8.72 -11.33 16.68
N SER A 301 8.53 -10.70 17.84
CA SER A 301 7.48 -11.13 18.77
C SER A 301 6.09 -10.86 18.20
N ARG A 302 5.15 -11.77 18.46
CA ARG A 302 3.74 -11.62 18.04
C ARG A 302 3.11 -10.34 18.55
N PHE A 303 3.44 -9.95 19.78
CA PHE A 303 2.96 -8.70 20.37
C PHE A 303 3.46 -7.47 19.59
N SER A 304 4.75 -7.43 19.22
CA SER A 304 5.29 -6.35 18.38
C SER A 304 4.58 -6.27 17.02
N LEU A 305 4.30 -7.41 16.41
CA LEU A 305 3.54 -7.46 15.15
C LEU A 305 2.11 -6.97 15.31
N PHE A 306 1.43 -7.36 16.38
CA PHE A 306 0.08 -6.88 16.70
C PHE A 306 0.06 -5.36 16.90
N THR A 307 0.99 -4.79 17.69
CA THR A 307 1.07 -3.35 17.91
C THR A 307 1.31 -2.59 16.60
N LYS A 308 2.18 -3.11 15.72
CA LYS A 308 2.39 -2.54 14.38
C LYS A 308 1.13 -2.61 13.52
N ALA A 309 0.40 -3.72 13.57
CA ALA A 309 -0.86 -3.88 12.85
C ALA A 309 -1.92 -2.89 13.33
N VAL A 310 -2.05 -2.68 14.65
CA VAL A 310 -2.93 -1.67 15.24
C VAL A 310 -2.56 -0.27 14.73
N TRP A 311 -1.28 0.11 14.78
CA TRP A 311 -0.83 1.42 14.33
C TRP A 311 -1.15 1.66 12.85
N ARG A 312 -0.87 0.67 12.00
CA ARG A 312 -1.19 0.71 10.56
C ARG A 312 -2.70 0.86 10.33
N SER A 313 -3.53 0.12 11.07
CA SER A 313 -4.99 0.26 10.98
C SER A 313 -5.48 1.64 11.42
N VAL A 314 -4.89 2.22 12.46
CA VAL A 314 -5.22 3.59 12.90
C VAL A 314 -4.86 4.61 11.82
N GLN A 315 -3.67 4.53 11.22
CA GLN A 315 -3.27 5.42 10.13
C GLN A 315 -4.22 5.30 8.93
N LEU A 316 -4.59 4.08 8.54
CA LEU A 316 -5.51 3.84 7.43
C LEU A 316 -6.92 4.39 7.72
N PHE A 317 -7.39 4.24 8.97
CA PHE A 317 -8.67 4.78 9.42
C PHE A 317 -8.69 6.31 9.38
N LEU A 318 -7.64 6.97 9.88
CA LEU A 318 -7.52 8.43 9.89
C LEU A 318 -7.45 9.01 8.47
N ILE A 319 -6.65 8.40 7.58
CA ILE A 319 -6.58 8.78 6.17
C ILE A 319 -7.96 8.63 5.51
N GLY A 320 -8.67 7.53 5.81
CA GLY A 320 -10.04 7.31 5.34
C GLY A 320 -11.03 8.38 5.77
N LEU A 321 -10.99 8.76 7.05
CA LEU A 321 -11.88 9.77 7.63
C LEU A 321 -11.67 11.15 7.01
N LEU A 322 -10.41 11.49 6.68
CA LEU A 322 -10.07 12.71 5.98
C LEU A 322 -10.61 12.72 4.55
N ILE A 323 -10.36 11.66 3.78
CA ILE A 323 -10.73 11.60 2.36
C ILE A 323 -12.25 11.63 2.15
N ILE A 324 -13.00 10.89 2.98
CA ILE A 324 -14.44 10.72 2.79
C ILE A 324 -15.27 11.97 3.13
N ASN A 325 -14.69 12.92 3.87
CA ASN A 325 -15.34 14.16 4.25
C ASN A 325 -14.66 15.35 3.55
N PRO A 326 -14.89 15.57 2.24
CA PRO A 326 -14.27 16.66 1.49
C PRO A 326 -14.95 18.00 1.80
N ASN A 327 -14.87 18.44 3.07
CA ASN A 327 -15.36 19.74 3.52
C ASN A 327 -14.34 20.86 3.31
N TYR A 328 -13.30 20.62 2.49
CA TYR A 328 -12.20 21.57 2.28
C TYR A 328 -12.66 22.93 1.73
N CYS A 329 -13.81 22.99 1.03
CA CYS A 329 -14.26 24.18 0.31
C CYS A 329 -15.63 24.75 0.76
N GLN A 330 -16.37 24.08 1.67
CA GLN A 330 -17.73 24.50 2.06
C GLN A 330 -17.85 25.11 3.47
N GLY A 331 -16.74 25.24 4.20
CA GLY A 331 -16.70 25.83 5.55
C GLY A 331 -16.04 24.91 6.59
N PRO A 332 -16.03 25.30 7.88
CA PRO A 332 -15.50 24.45 8.94
C PRO A 332 -16.25 23.11 9.00
N LEU A 333 -15.50 22.02 9.12
CA LEU A 333 -16.00 20.66 9.26
C LEU A 333 -17.05 20.61 10.38
N SER A 334 -18.33 20.39 10.04
CA SER A 334 -19.38 20.16 11.03
C SER A 334 -19.19 18.77 11.62
N TRP A 335 -18.62 18.72 12.82
CA TRP A 335 -18.41 17.49 13.58
C TRP A 335 -19.70 16.69 13.76
N ASP A 336 -20.85 17.36 13.79
CA ASP A 336 -22.18 16.75 13.97
C ASP A 336 -22.71 15.97 12.75
N SER A 337 -22.09 16.12 11.57
CA SER A 337 -22.53 15.48 10.31
C SER A 337 -21.39 14.77 9.58
N LEU A 338 -20.35 14.39 10.32
CA LEU A 338 -19.19 13.70 9.78
C LEU A 338 -19.54 12.27 9.38
N ARG A 339 -19.29 11.86 8.13
CA ARG A 339 -19.44 10.46 7.71
C ARG A 339 -18.30 9.63 8.30
N ILE A 340 -18.64 8.61 9.08
CA ILE A 340 -17.66 7.72 9.75
C ILE A 340 -17.36 6.48 8.91
N PRO A 341 -18.34 5.71 8.40
CA PRO A 341 -18.07 4.50 7.62
C PRO A 341 -17.52 4.85 6.25
N GLY A 342 -16.54 4.08 5.80
CA GLY A 342 -15.93 4.23 4.49
C GLY A 342 -15.06 3.04 4.11
N VAL A 343 -14.60 3.06 2.86
CA VAL A 343 -13.84 1.97 2.25
C VAL A 343 -12.54 1.69 3.02
N LEU A 344 -11.78 2.74 3.34
CA LEU A 344 -10.52 2.62 4.07
C LEU A 344 -10.72 2.20 5.54
N GLN A 345 -11.79 2.67 6.18
CA GLN A 345 -12.16 2.29 7.55
C GLN A 345 -12.50 0.80 7.62
N ARG A 346 -13.26 0.29 6.65
CA ARG A 346 -13.57 -1.12 6.53
C ARG A 346 -12.33 -1.98 6.26
N LEU A 347 -11.42 -1.50 5.41
CA LEU A 347 -10.13 -2.16 5.17
C LEU A 347 -9.28 -2.21 6.45
N ALA A 348 -9.23 -1.11 7.22
CA ALA A 348 -8.50 -1.03 8.48
C ALA A 348 -9.02 -2.03 9.51
N PHE A 349 -10.35 -2.12 9.65
CA PHE A 349 -11.00 -3.06 10.55
C PHE A 349 -10.76 -4.52 10.12
N SER A 350 -11.00 -4.83 8.84
CA SER A 350 -10.83 -6.20 8.32
C SER A 350 -9.38 -6.66 8.43
N TYR A 351 -8.42 -5.78 8.12
CA TYR A 351 -7.00 -6.05 8.28
C TYR A 351 -6.65 -6.36 9.74
N LEU A 352 -7.10 -5.52 10.69
CA LEU A 352 -6.79 -5.71 12.10
C LEU A 352 -7.33 -7.04 12.63
N VAL A 353 -8.60 -7.35 12.34
CA VAL A 353 -9.23 -8.60 12.80
C VAL A 353 -8.50 -9.81 12.22
N VAL A 354 -8.21 -9.83 10.92
CA VAL A 354 -7.55 -10.97 10.27
C VAL A 354 -6.11 -11.14 10.75
N VAL A 355 -5.34 -10.07 10.94
CA VAL A 355 -3.98 -10.16 11.54
C VAL A 355 -4.05 -10.68 12.98
N SER A 356 -5.02 -10.22 13.76
CA SER A 356 -5.21 -10.67 15.14
C SER A 356 -5.52 -12.17 15.19
N LEU A 357 -6.42 -12.63 14.32
CA LEU A 357 -6.70 -14.06 14.16
C LEU A 357 -5.44 -14.83 13.73
N ASP A 358 -4.65 -14.27 12.79
CA ASP A 358 -3.45 -14.95 12.30
C ASP A 358 -2.38 -15.14 13.39
N LEU A 359 -2.24 -14.15 14.28
CA LEU A 359 -1.27 -14.14 15.38
C LEU A 359 -1.72 -14.95 16.60
N CYS A 360 -3.03 -15.05 16.86
CA CYS A 360 -3.58 -15.77 18.01
C CYS A 360 -3.57 -17.29 17.81
N VAL A 361 -3.65 -17.78 16.56
CA VAL A 361 -3.60 -19.22 16.30
C VAL A 361 -2.14 -19.67 16.29
N ASP A 362 -1.73 -20.26 17.42
CA ASP A 362 -0.43 -20.89 17.59
C ASP A 362 -0.22 -21.98 16.53
N ALA A 363 0.83 -21.85 15.72
CA ALA A 363 1.31 -22.88 14.80
C ALA A 363 1.99 -24.04 15.55
N TRP A 364 1.42 -24.44 16.68
CA TRP A 364 1.89 -25.54 17.51
C TRP A 364 1.17 -26.81 17.10
N TRP A 365 1.39 -27.31 15.87
CA TRP A 365 1.30 -28.74 15.57
C TRP A 365 1.88 -29.03 14.18
N TYR A 366 3.08 -29.60 14.17
CA TYR A 366 3.67 -30.14 12.94
C TYR A 366 2.93 -31.42 12.55
N SER A 367 2.51 -31.48 11.30
CA SER A 367 2.08 -32.69 10.57
C SER A 367 0.63 -33.18 10.80
N ALA A 368 -0.34 -32.53 10.14
CA ALA A 368 -1.31 -33.15 9.22
C ALA A 368 -2.50 -32.21 8.87
N ARG A 369 -2.73 -32.02 7.55
CA ARG A 369 -3.92 -31.45 6.87
C ARG A 369 -4.24 -29.94 7.03
N GLU A 370 -4.44 -29.32 5.86
CA GLU A 370 -4.78 -27.92 5.58
C GLU A 370 -6.04 -27.37 6.27
N PHE A 371 -6.97 -28.25 6.68
CA PHE A 371 -8.18 -27.90 7.43
C PHE A 371 -8.01 -28.06 8.94
N LEU A 372 -7.21 -29.04 9.38
CA LEU A 372 -7.00 -29.31 10.81
C LEU A 372 -5.98 -28.37 11.44
N LEU A 373 -5.13 -27.71 10.65
CA LEU A 373 -4.08 -26.84 11.19
C LEU A 373 -4.58 -25.45 11.61
N TYR A 374 -5.72 -25.00 11.07
CA TYR A 374 -6.26 -23.65 11.26
C TYR A 374 -7.73 -23.62 11.72
N TRP A 375 -8.21 -24.75 12.24
CA TRP A 375 -9.58 -24.91 12.72
C TRP A 375 -10.02 -23.85 13.76
N PRO A 376 -9.16 -23.30 14.64
CA PRO A 376 -9.61 -22.29 15.60
C PRO A 376 -9.96 -20.97 14.94
N ALA A 377 -9.20 -20.51 13.94
CA ALA A 377 -9.53 -19.29 13.20
C ALA A 377 -10.78 -19.50 12.33
N TRP A 378 -10.93 -20.68 11.72
CA TRP A 378 -12.19 -21.04 11.02
C TRP A 378 -13.38 -21.02 11.97
N LEU A 379 -13.23 -21.53 13.20
CA LEU A 379 -14.28 -21.46 14.22
C LEU A 379 -14.63 -20.00 14.55
N CYS A 380 -13.62 -19.13 14.77
CA CYS A 380 -13.87 -17.71 15.02
C CYS A 380 -14.62 -17.04 13.86
N VAL A 381 -14.24 -17.31 12.61
CA VAL A 381 -14.91 -16.76 11.43
C VAL A 381 -16.32 -17.31 11.30
N VAL A 382 -16.53 -18.61 11.51
CA VAL A 382 -17.88 -19.22 11.52
C VAL A 382 -18.76 -18.61 12.60
N VAL A 383 -18.21 -18.32 13.79
CA VAL A 383 -18.93 -17.60 14.85
C VAL A 383 -19.31 -16.19 14.41
N LEU A 384 -18.39 -15.44 13.81
CA LEU A 384 -18.67 -14.09 13.27
C LEU A 384 -19.77 -14.12 12.21
N GLU A 385 -19.71 -15.06 11.26
CA GLU A 385 -20.74 -15.25 10.23
C GLU A 385 -22.07 -15.71 10.81
N THR A 386 -22.05 -16.56 11.84
CA THR A 386 -23.26 -16.98 12.56
C THR A 386 -23.90 -15.78 13.25
N VAL A 387 -23.10 -14.92 13.90
CA VAL A 387 -23.59 -13.67 14.50
C VAL A 387 -24.18 -12.76 13.43
N TRP A 388 -23.53 -12.62 12.27
CA TRP A 388 -24.06 -11.83 11.16
C TRP A 388 -25.40 -12.38 10.65
N LEU A 389 -25.53 -13.69 10.46
CA LEU A 389 -26.78 -14.35 10.06
C LEU A 389 -27.86 -14.16 11.12
N CYS A 390 -27.52 -14.31 12.40
CA CYS A 390 -28.46 -14.09 13.49
C CYS A 390 -28.96 -12.65 13.55
N LEU A 391 -28.07 -11.66 13.45
CA LEU A 391 -28.46 -10.26 13.43
C LEU A 391 -29.28 -9.92 12.18
N THR A 392 -28.93 -10.47 11.02
CA THR A 392 -29.61 -10.16 9.76
C THR A 392 -31.03 -10.74 9.71
N PHE A 393 -31.24 -11.96 10.21
CA PHE A 393 -32.51 -12.68 10.08
C PHE A 393 -33.38 -12.69 11.33
N LEU A 394 -32.81 -12.59 12.54
CA LEU A 394 -33.55 -12.71 13.80
C LEU A 394 -33.76 -11.36 14.52
N LEU A 395 -33.04 -10.29 14.16
CA LEU A 395 -33.23 -8.99 14.80
C LEU A 395 -34.58 -8.37 14.40
N PRO A 396 -35.49 -8.09 15.35
CA PRO A 396 -36.75 -7.43 15.04
C PRO A 396 -36.51 -5.95 14.75
N VAL A 397 -36.81 -5.52 13.53
CA VAL A 397 -36.76 -4.12 13.11
C VAL A 397 -38.19 -3.58 13.09
N PRO A 398 -38.47 -2.40 13.67
CA PRO A 398 -39.82 -1.83 13.68
C PRO A 398 -40.33 -1.64 12.25
N ASP A 399 -41.61 -1.99 12.03
CA ASP A 399 -42.32 -1.86 10.75
C ASP A 399 -41.74 -2.65 9.56
N CYS A 400 -40.83 -3.61 9.83
CA CYS A 400 -40.18 -4.42 8.80
C CYS A 400 -40.36 -5.92 9.08
N PRO A 401 -40.49 -6.75 8.03
CA PRO A 401 -40.51 -8.20 8.21
C PRO A 401 -39.13 -8.69 8.64
N SER A 402 -39.11 -9.71 9.50
CA SER A 402 -37.85 -10.33 9.94
C SER A 402 -37.08 -10.88 8.73
N GLY A 403 -35.78 -10.57 8.65
CA GLY A 403 -34.94 -10.96 7.53
C GLY A 403 -35.11 -10.13 6.26
N TYR A 404 -35.65 -8.92 6.35
CA TYR A 404 -35.74 -8.02 5.19
C TYR A 404 -34.36 -7.61 4.66
N LEU A 405 -34.08 -7.90 3.38
CA LEU A 405 -32.82 -7.57 2.68
C LEU A 405 -33.01 -6.52 1.57
N GLY A 406 -34.20 -5.92 1.47
CA GLY A 406 -34.57 -5.04 0.36
C GLY A 406 -34.14 -3.58 0.54
N PRO A 407 -34.28 -2.77 -0.53
CA PRO A 407 -33.93 -1.35 -0.54
C PRO A 407 -34.94 -0.46 0.20
N GLY A 408 -36.12 -0.98 0.56
CA GLY A 408 -37.25 -0.18 1.03
C GLY A 408 -37.76 0.79 -0.04
N GLY A 409 -38.40 1.89 0.39
CA GLY A 409 -39.00 2.86 -0.52
C GLY A 409 -40.11 2.25 -1.39
N ILE A 410 -40.04 2.43 -2.71
CA ILE A 410 -40.95 1.78 -3.68
C ILE A 410 -40.56 0.32 -4.00
N GLY A 411 -39.46 -0.19 -3.40
CA GLY A 411 -39.12 -1.60 -3.42
C GLY A 411 -40.26 -2.46 -2.88
N ASP A 412 -40.39 -3.70 -3.38
CA ASP A 412 -41.45 -4.62 -2.98
C ASP A 412 -42.86 -4.01 -3.12
N MET A 413 -43.10 -3.27 -4.21
CA MET A 413 -44.34 -2.54 -4.49
C MET A 413 -44.71 -1.50 -3.41
N GLY A 414 -43.73 -0.99 -2.66
CA GLY A 414 -43.93 0.02 -1.63
C GLY A 414 -44.48 -0.50 -0.31
N GLN A 415 -44.43 -1.82 -0.07
CA GLN A 415 -44.93 -2.42 1.17
C GLN A 415 -44.11 -2.00 2.40
N TYR A 416 -42.81 -1.75 2.24
CA TYR A 416 -41.87 -1.51 3.34
C TYR A 416 -41.02 -0.25 3.13
N PRO A 417 -41.64 0.94 3.11
CA PRO A 417 -40.95 2.18 2.70
C PRO A 417 -39.82 2.59 3.67
N ASN A 418 -39.97 2.29 4.96
CA ASN A 418 -39.03 2.65 6.02
C ASN A 418 -38.03 1.54 6.40
N CYS A 419 -37.85 0.55 5.52
CA CYS A 419 -37.05 -0.64 5.81
C CYS A 419 -35.73 -0.71 5.03
N THR A 420 -35.20 0.42 4.54
CA THR A 420 -33.97 0.43 3.73
C THR A 420 -32.81 -0.29 4.42
N GLY A 421 -32.37 -1.39 3.81
CA GLY A 421 -31.27 -2.22 4.31
C GLY A 421 -31.61 -3.09 5.53
N GLY A 422 -32.88 -3.15 5.95
CA GLY A 422 -33.36 -3.99 7.05
C GLY A 422 -32.55 -3.83 8.33
N ALA A 423 -32.09 -4.97 8.87
CA ALA A 423 -31.28 -5.02 10.09
C ALA A 423 -29.96 -4.25 9.97
N ALA A 424 -29.28 -4.31 8.81
CA ALA A 424 -28.01 -3.60 8.60
C ALA A 424 -28.18 -2.08 8.71
N GLY A 425 -29.12 -1.52 7.96
CA GLY A 425 -29.43 -0.09 8.03
C GLY A 425 -29.93 0.35 9.41
N TYR A 426 -30.68 -0.51 10.10
CA TYR A 426 -31.13 -0.23 11.47
C TYR A 426 -29.96 -0.15 12.46
N VAL A 427 -29.05 -1.13 12.46
CA VAL A 427 -27.90 -1.16 13.35
C VAL A 427 -26.96 0.02 13.09
N ASP A 428 -26.71 0.36 11.82
CA ASP A 428 -25.84 1.49 11.48
C ASP A 428 -26.39 2.81 12.02
N ARG A 429 -27.70 3.06 11.85
CA ARG A 429 -28.37 4.26 12.38
C ARG A 429 -28.38 4.30 13.90
N TRP A 430 -28.53 3.15 14.55
CA TRP A 430 -28.55 3.06 16.01
C TRP A 430 -27.16 3.26 16.61
N LEU A 431 -26.12 2.64 16.04
CA LEU A 431 -24.77 2.67 16.59
C LEU A 431 -24.02 3.96 16.25
N LEU A 432 -24.09 4.40 15.00
CA LEU A 432 -23.32 5.54 14.50
C LEU A 432 -24.12 6.84 14.51
N GLY A 433 -25.44 6.76 14.56
CA GLY A 433 -26.32 7.91 14.46
C GLY A 433 -26.65 8.28 13.01
N VAL A 434 -27.83 8.88 12.82
CA VAL A 434 -28.38 9.20 11.49
C VAL A 434 -27.52 10.20 10.72
N ASN A 435 -26.85 11.14 11.40
CA ASN A 435 -26.05 12.19 10.76
C ASN A 435 -24.66 11.71 10.32
N HIS A 436 -24.17 10.59 10.85
CA HIS A 436 -22.80 10.11 10.63
C HIS A 436 -22.69 9.01 9.57
N ILE A 437 -23.78 8.73 8.88
CA ILE A 437 -23.89 7.73 7.82
C ILE A 437 -24.20 8.39 6.47
N TYR A 438 -24.07 7.63 5.39
CA TYR A 438 -24.30 8.14 4.04
C TYR A 438 -25.76 8.60 3.79
N GLN A 439 -25.93 9.87 3.43
CA GLN A 439 -27.23 10.53 3.28
C GLN A 439 -27.88 10.35 1.91
N THR A 440 -27.07 10.02 0.90
CA THR A 440 -27.50 9.95 -0.50
C THR A 440 -27.19 8.58 -1.12
N PRO A 441 -27.71 7.47 -0.53
CA PRO A 441 -27.48 6.14 -1.07
C PRO A 441 -28.10 5.99 -2.47
N SER A 442 -27.53 5.12 -3.30
CA SER A 442 -28.06 4.82 -4.65
C SER A 442 -29.53 4.38 -4.63
N SER A 443 -29.96 3.74 -3.53
CA SER A 443 -31.35 3.36 -3.32
C SER A 443 -32.32 4.54 -3.25
N ARG A 444 -31.86 5.72 -2.84
CA ARG A 444 -32.68 6.94 -2.78
C ARG A 444 -33.10 7.43 -4.16
N VAL A 445 -32.24 7.29 -5.15
CA VAL A 445 -32.50 7.78 -6.52
C VAL A 445 -33.45 6.83 -7.25
N ILE A 446 -33.21 5.52 -7.15
CA ILE A 446 -33.93 4.51 -7.92
C ILE A 446 -35.18 4.03 -7.19
N TYR A 447 -35.06 3.70 -5.90
CA TYR A 447 -36.15 3.17 -5.08
C TYR A 447 -36.85 4.25 -4.23
N LYS A 448 -36.49 5.53 -4.39
CA LYS A 448 -37.10 6.64 -3.62
C LYS A 448 -37.13 6.37 -2.12
N SER A 449 -36.12 5.68 -1.59
CA SER A 449 -36.02 5.43 -0.15
C SER A 449 -35.85 6.74 0.62
N HIS A 450 -36.52 6.83 1.77
CA HIS A 450 -36.50 8.05 2.60
C HIS A 450 -35.41 8.04 3.67
N LEU A 451 -34.86 6.86 3.97
CA LEU A 451 -33.92 6.70 5.07
C LEU A 451 -32.48 6.65 4.56
N PRO A 452 -31.53 7.24 5.31
CA PRO A 452 -30.11 7.10 5.02
C PRO A 452 -29.64 5.66 5.29
N PHE A 453 -28.64 5.24 4.52
CA PHE A 453 -28.09 3.90 4.52
C PHE A 453 -26.64 3.93 4.05
N ASP A 454 -25.74 3.26 4.79
CA ASP A 454 -24.32 3.22 4.48
C ASP A 454 -23.90 1.82 4.00
N PRO A 455 -23.45 1.66 2.74
CA PRO A 455 -22.98 0.37 2.25
C PRO A 455 -21.65 -0.06 2.91
N GLU A 456 -20.90 0.88 3.48
CA GLU A 456 -19.67 0.65 4.23
C GLU A 456 -19.90 0.44 5.74
N GLY A 457 -21.16 0.27 6.18
CA GLY A 457 -21.57 0.08 7.57
C GLY A 457 -21.03 -1.15 8.32
N VAL A 458 -21.51 -1.32 9.56
CA VAL A 458 -20.96 -2.21 10.58
C VAL A 458 -21.19 -3.68 10.24
N LEU A 459 -22.44 -4.06 9.91
CA LEU A 459 -22.77 -5.46 9.59
C LEU A 459 -22.01 -5.94 8.36
N GLY A 460 -21.92 -5.10 7.31
CA GLY A 460 -21.16 -5.45 6.11
C GLY A 460 -19.66 -5.60 6.36
N SER A 461 -19.13 -4.97 7.42
CA SER A 461 -17.72 -5.09 7.81
C SER A 461 -17.40 -6.47 8.42
N ILE A 462 -18.39 -7.21 8.92
CA ILE A 462 -18.19 -8.61 9.36
C ILE A 462 -17.90 -9.49 8.14
N ASN A 463 -18.72 -9.37 7.10
CA ASN A 463 -18.54 -10.16 5.87
C ASN A 463 -17.25 -9.78 5.11
N SER A 464 -16.74 -8.55 5.26
CA SER A 464 -15.43 -8.19 4.72
C SER A 464 -14.26 -8.85 5.48
N VAL A 465 -14.42 -9.18 6.76
CA VAL A 465 -13.46 -10.03 7.49
C VAL A 465 -13.41 -11.43 6.87
N LEU A 466 -14.55 -12.03 6.54
CA LEU A 466 -14.58 -13.32 5.82
C LEU A 466 -13.87 -13.23 4.47
N MET A 467 -14.11 -12.18 3.68
CA MET A 467 -13.42 -12.00 2.39
C MET A 467 -11.90 -11.90 2.56
N ALA A 468 -11.43 -11.12 3.54
CA ALA A 468 -10.00 -10.99 3.85
C ALA A 468 -9.42 -12.31 4.38
N PHE A 469 -10.17 -13.07 5.18
CA PHE A 469 -9.75 -14.36 5.71
C PHE A 469 -9.64 -15.44 4.62
N LEU A 470 -10.56 -15.49 3.65
CA LEU A 470 -10.44 -16.36 2.48
C LEU A 470 -9.17 -16.03 1.67
N GLY A 471 -8.81 -14.74 1.58
CA GLY A 471 -7.53 -14.29 1.04
C GLY A 471 -6.33 -14.77 1.86
N LEU A 472 -6.38 -14.63 3.19
CA LEU A 472 -5.35 -15.15 4.10
C LEU A 472 -5.10 -16.64 3.85
N GLN A 473 -6.17 -17.43 3.72
CA GLN A 473 -6.08 -18.86 3.45
C GLN A 473 -5.43 -19.14 2.09
N ALA A 474 -5.75 -18.37 1.05
CA ALA A 474 -5.08 -18.49 -0.24
C ALA A 474 -3.56 -18.25 -0.11
N GLY A 475 -3.16 -17.29 0.71
CA GLY A 475 -1.75 -17.01 0.97
C GLY A 475 -1.04 -18.09 1.81
N LYS A 476 -1.72 -18.72 2.77
CA LYS A 476 -1.21 -19.89 3.48
C LYS A 476 -0.99 -21.09 2.54
N ILE A 477 -1.89 -21.31 1.58
CA ILE A 477 -1.71 -22.34 0.54
C ILE A 477 -0.45 -22.07 -0.29
N LEU A 478 -0.19 -20.80 -0.66
CA LEU A 478 1.04 -20.41 -1.38
C LEU A 478 2.31 -20.70 -0.57
N LEU A 479 2.28 -20.45 0.74
CA LEU A 479 3.43 -20.70 1.63
C LEU A 479 3.65 -22.19 1.89
N HIS A 480 2.59 -22.96 2.09
CA HIS A 480 2.69 -24.36 2.45
C HIS A 480 3.11 -25.24 1.27
N TYR A 481 2.57 -24.99 0.08
CA TYR A 481 2.91 -25.71 -1.15
C TYR A 481 3.92 -24.95 -2.00
N LYS A 482 4.84 -24.24 -1.34
CA LYS A 482 5.92 -23.52 -2.01
C LYS A 482 6.62 -24.45 -2.99
N ASP A 483 6.91 -23.94 -4.19
CA ASP A 483 7.54 -24.66 -5.30
C ASP A 483 6.69 -25.78 -5.96
N GLN A 484 5.51 -26.12 -5.42
CA GLN A 484 4.56 -27.07 -6.00
C GLN A 484 3.41 -26.36 -6.74
N HIS A 485 3.72 -25.78 -7.90
CA HIS A 485 2.76 -24.96 -8.66
C HIS A 485 1.44 -25.69 -9.00
N SER A 486 1.50 -26.96 -9.41
CA SER A 486 0.29 -27.75 -9.73
C SER A 486 -0.63 -27.94 -8.53
N SER A 487 -0.05 -28.19 -7.36
CA SER A 487 -0.77 -28.41 -6.11
C SER A 487 -1.45 -27.11 -5.61
N ILE A 488 -0.81 -25.96 -5.82
CA ILE A 488 -1.40 -24.64 -5.54
C ILE A 488 -2.62 -24.40 -6.44
N MET A 489 -2.44 -24.56 -7.76
CA MET A 489 -3.52 -24.29 -8.72
C MET A 489 -4.71 -25.21 -8.52
N ALA A 490 -4.47 -26.51 -8.30
CA ALA A 490 -5.54 -27.48 -8.03
C ALA A 490 -6.38 -27.07 -6.82
N ARG A 491 -5.76 -26.59 -5.73
CA ARG A 491 -6.47 -26.16 -4.53
C ARG A 491 -7.26 -24.88 -4.72
N PHE A 492 -6.70 -23.90 -5.42
CA PHE A 492 -7.46 -22.69 -5.74
C PHE A 492 -8.68 -23.00 -6.60
N LEU A 493 -8.57 -23.94 -7.54
CA LEU A 493 -9.70 -24.43 -8.34
C LEU A 493 -10.74 -25.18 -7.49
N ILE A 494 -10.30 -26.05 -6.56
CA ILE A 494 -11.20 -26.74 -5.63
C ILE A 494 -11.93 -25.74 -4.73
N TRP A 495 -11.23 -24.79 -4.12
CA TRP A 495 -11.83 -23.76 -3.28
C TRP A 495 -12.77 -22.85 -4.07
N SER A 496 -12.41 -22.49 -5.30
CA SER A 496 -13.28 -21.74 -6.20
C SER A 496 -14.57 -22.52 -6.49
N LEU A 497 -14.47 -23.82 -6.78
CA LEU A 497 -15.64 -24.66 -7.01
C LEU A 497 -16.54 -24.75 -5.76
N VAL A 498 -15.96 -24.97 -4.57
CA VAL A 498 -16.71 -25.05 -3.31
C VAL A 498 -17.44 -23.74 -3.01
N LEU A 499 -16.75 -22.60 -3.10
CA LEU A 499 -17.36 -21.28 -2.88
C LEU A 499 -18.41 -20.94 -3.95
N GLY A 500 -18.18 -21.36 -5.19
CA GLY A 500 -19.15 -21.23 -6.28
C GLY A 500 -20.43 -22.05 -6.04
N ILE A 501 -20.31 -23.27 -5.53
CA ILE A 501 -21.48 -24.11 -5.17
C ILE A 501 -22.24 -23.49 -4.01
N ILE A 502 -21.56 -23.03 -2.95
CA ILE A 502 -22.19 -22.35 -1.80
C ILE A 502 -22.97 -21.12 -2.30
N SER A 503 -22.34 -20.30 -3.15
CA SER A 503 -22.98 -19.13 -3.74
C SER A 503 -24.21 -19.49 -4.60
N ALA A 504 -24.10 -20.52 -5.45
CA ALA A 504 -25.20 -21.00 -6.27
C ALA A 504 -26.39 -21.49 -5.43
N VAL A 505 -26.13 -22.18 -4.32
CA VAL A 505 -27.16 -22.62 -3.38
C VAL A 505 -27.83 -21.44 -2.68
N LEU A 506 -27.06 -20.47 -2.20
CA LEU A 506 -27.59 -19.28 -1.52
C LEU A 506 -28.45 -18.41 -2.45
N THR A 507 -28.08 -18.31 -3.72
CA THR A 507 -28.78 -17.47 -4.71
C THR A 507 -29.87 -18.23 -5.48
N LYS A 508 -29.89 -19.55 -5.40
CA LYS A 508 -30.65 -20.44 -6.31
C LYS A 508 -30.39 -20.12 -7.79
N CYS A 509 -29.20 -19.60 -8.11
CA CYS A 509 -28.85 -19.06 -9.43
C CYS A 509 -29.87 -18.04 -9.99
N SER A 510 -30.60 -17.36 -9.12
CA SER A 510 -31.58 -16.33 -9.46
C SER A 510 -31.13 -14.98 -8.88
N LEU A 511 -31.55 -13.89 -9.53
CA LEU A 511 -31.18 -12.54 -9.10
C LEU A 511 -31.91 -12.13 -7.82
N ASN A 512 -33.17 -12.56 -7.64
CA ASN A 512 -34.04 -12.13 -6.52
C ASN A 512 -34.66 -13.27 -5.70
N GLU A 513 -34.68 -14.52 -6.18
CA GLU A 513 -35.44 -15.61 -5.54
C GLU A 513 -34.59 -16.51 -4.60
N GLY A 514 -33.31 -16.16 -4.44
CA GLY A 514 -32.39 -16.84 -3.54
C GLY A 514 -32.72 -16.62 -2.05
N PHE A 515 -32.14 -17.44 -1.19
CA PHE A 515 -32.19 -17.23 0.27
C PHE A 515 -31.46 -15.94 0.65
N ILE A 516 -30.32 -15.68 0.00
CA ILE A 516 -29.53 -14.47 0.16
C ILE A 516 -29.12 -14.01 -1.25
N PRO A 517 -29.76 -12.97 -1.82
CA PRO A 517 -29.37 -12.46 -3.13
C PRO A 517 -27.98 -11.83 -3.09
N ILE A 518 -27.30 -11.81 -4.25
CA ILE A 518 -26.01 -11.13 -4.39
C ILE A 518 -26.26 -9.64 -4.25
N ASN A 519 -25.74 -9.05 -3.17
CA ASN A 519 -26.00 -7.66 -2.83
C ASN A 519 -24.72 -7.00 -2.30
N LYS A 520 -24.20 -6.05 -3.07
CA LYS A 520 -23.00 -5.28 -2.69
C LYS A 520 -23.27 -4.34 -1.52
N ASN A 521 -24.42 -3.67 -1.50
CA ASN A 521 -24.74 -2.68 -0.46
C ASN A 521 -24.79 -3.30 0.94
N LEU A 522 -25.28 -4.54 1.05
CA LEU A 522 -25.31 -5.30 2.30
C LEU A 522 -24.04 -6.11 2.54
N TRP A 523 -23.14 -6.17 1.56
CA TRP A 523 -22.01 -7.10 1.56
C TRP A 523 -22.45 -8.53 1.87
N SER A 524 -23.52 -9.00 1.22
CA SER A 524 -24.18 -10.25 1.57
C SER A 524 -23.23 -11.46 1.54
N LEU A 525 -23.53 -12.50 2.31
CA LEU A 525 -22.72 -13.73 2.33
C LEU A 525 -22.61 -14.38 0.93
N SER A 526 -23.68 -14.33 0.14
CA SER A 526 -23.65 -14.78 -1.26
C SER A 526 -22.73 -13.92 -2.12
N TYR A 527 -22.72 -12.59 -1.93
CA TYR A 527 -21.77 -11.69 -2.60
C TYR A 527 -20.32 -12.03 -2.22
N VAL A 528 -19.97 -12.21 -0.95
CA VAL A 528 -18.60 -12.57 -0.55
C VAL A 528 -18.16 -13.91 -1.14
N THR A 529 -19.02 -14.92 -1.11
CA THR A 529 -18.69 -16.26 -1.65
C THR A 529 -18.55 -16.27 -3.17
N THR A 530 -19.41 -15.55 -3.93
CA THR A 530 -19.25 -15.39 -5.38
C THR A 530 -17.94 -14.68 -5.72
N LEU A 531 -17.65 -13.59 -5.02
CA LEU A 531 -16.49 -12.74 -5.32
C LEU A 531 -15.18 -13.42 -4.96
N ALA A 532 -15.15 -14.20 -3.87
CA ALA A 532 -14.01 -15.03 -3.52
C ALA A 532 -13.77 -16.15 -4.54
N CYS A 533 -14.83 -16.75 -5.08
CA CYS A 533 -14.72 -17.72 -6.18
C CYS A 533 -14.03 -17.07 -7.40
N PHE A 534 -14.50 -15.90 -7.84
CA PHE A 534 -13.88 -15.19 -8.97
C PHE A 534 -12.46 -14.72 -8.67
N ALA A 535 -12.18 -14.27 -7.44
CA ALA A 535 -10.85 -13.87 -7.03
C ALA A 535 -9.85 -15.04 -7.13
N LEU A 536 -10.24 -16.25 -6.69
CA LEU A 536 -9.42 -17.44 -6.81
C LEU A 536 -9.15 -17.85 -8.27
N LEU A 537 -10.16 -17.78 -9.14
CA LEU A 537 -9.98 -18.05 -10.57
C LEU A 537 -9.03 -17.04 -11.22
N LEU A 538 -9.21 -15.76 -10.93
CA LEU A 538 -8.33 -14.69 -11.42
C LEU A 538 -6.91 -14.86 -10.86
N LEU A 539 -6.76 -15.25 -9.60
CA LEU A 539 -5.47 -15.52 -8.99
C LEU A 539 -4.76 -16.71 -9.66
N VAL A 540 -5.47 -17.80 -9.98
CA VAL A 540 -4.92 -18.92 -10.77
C VAL A 540 -4.44 -18.45 -12.13
N LEU A 541 -5.24 -17.65 -12.84
CA LEU A 541 -4.89 -17.13 -14.16
C LEU A 541 -3.63 -16.25 -14.12
N ILE A 542 -3.56 -15.30 -13.19
CA ILE A 542 -2.41 -14.40 -13.06
C ILE A 542 -1.17 -15.16 -12.56
N TYR A 543 -1.33 -16.07 -11.59
CA TYR A 543 -0.23 -16.88 -11.07
C TYR A 543 0.37 -17.78 -12.15
N TYR A 544 -0.47 -18.46 -12.94
CA TYR A 544 -0.02 -19.31 -14.03
C TYR A 544 0.70 -18.52 -15.12
N THR A 545 0.16 -17.36 -15.53
CA THR A 545 0.74 -16.56 -16.61
C THR A 545 2.04 -15.84 -16.20
N VAL A 546 2.10 -15.32 -14.97
CA VAL A 546 3.23 -14.50 -14.48
C VAL A 546 4.33 -15.33 -13.84
N ASP A 547 4.00 -16.24 -12.92
CA ASP A 547 5.00 -16.93 -12.10
C ASP A 547 5.37 -18.33 -12.66
N VAL A 548 4.41 -19.06 -13.24
CA VAL A 548 4.62 -20.42 -13.78
C VAL A 548 5.16 -20.39 -15.21
N LYS A 549 4.36 -19.88 -16.17
CA LYS A 549 4.74 -19.83 -17.59
C LYS A 549 5.61 -18.65 -17.96
N ARG A 550 5.58 -17.58 -17.14
CA ARG A 550 6.31 -16.31 -17.39
C ARG A 550 6.05 -15.73 -18.78
N TRP A 551 4.85 -15.94 -19.33
CA TRP A 551 4.44 -15.34 -20.61
C TRP A 551 4.26 -13.84 -20.51
N TRP A 552 4.02 -13.35 -19.30
CA TRP A 552 3.79 -11.95 -19.02
C TRP A 552 4.50 -11.56 -17.73
N SER A 553 5.15 -10.39 -17.72
CA SER A 553 5.88 -9.89 -16.55
C SER A 553 4.98 -9.32 -15.45
N GLY A 554 3.68 -9.16 -15.73
CA GLY A 554 2.72 -8.44 -14.88
C GLY A 554 2.66 -6.93 -15.15
N ALA A 555 3.53 -6.39 -16.02
CA ALA A 555 3.51 -4.97 -16.38
C ALA A 555 2.31 -4.66 -17.30
N PRO A 556 1.64 -3.50 -17.16
CA PRO A 556 2.00 -2.39 -16.27
C PRO A 556 1.35 -2.45 -14.88
N PHE A 557 0.56 -3.49 -14.57
CA PHE A 557 -0.29 -3.48 -13.37
C PHE A 557 0.48 -3.70 -12.07
N TYR A 558 1.64 -4.37 -12.06
CA TYR A 558 2.37 -4.49 -10.79
C TYR A 558 2.87 -3.13 -10.26
N TYR A 559 3.09 -2.11 -11.11
CA TYR A 559 3.52 -0.77 -10.65
C TYR A 559 2.53 -0.11 -9.68
N PRO A 560 1.24 0.09 -10.05
CA PRO A 560 0.25 0.61 -9.10
C PRO A 560 0.00 -0.37 -7.94
N GLY A 561 0.20 -1.68 -8.15
CA GLY A 561 0.12 -2.67 -7.08
C GLY A 561 1.15 -2.44 -5.95
N MET A 562 2.38 -2.04 -6.30
CA MET A 562 3.44 -1.74 -5.32
C MET A 562 3.19 -0.42 -4.56
N ASN A 563 2.45 0.52 -5.15
CA ASN A 563 2.17 1.85 -4.61
C ASN A 563 0.66 2.09 -4.38
N SER A 564 -0.04 1.07 -3.90
CA SER A 564 -1.51 1.05 -3.94
C SER A 564 -2.18 2.15 -3.12
N ILE A 565 -1.62 2.51 -1.96
CA ILE A 565 -2.20 3.56 -1.12
C ILE A 565 -2.06 4.94 -1.76
N LEU A 566 -0.91 5.23 -2.37
CA LEU A 566 -0.66 6.51 -3.03
C LEU A 566 -1.63 6.70 -4.20
N VAL A 567 -1.82 5.68 -5.03
CA VAL A 567 -2.76 5.74 -6.15
C VAL A 567 -4.20 5.87 -5.65
N TYR A 568 -4.58 5.13 -4.61
CA TYR A 568 -5.92 5.25 -4.02
C TYR A 568 -6.17 6.64 -3.42
N VAL A 569 -5.30 7.14 -2.55
CA VAL A 569 -5.48 8.46 -1.93
C VAL A 569 -5.40 9.57 -2.99
N GLY A 570 -4.44 9.45 -3.90
CA GLY A 570 -4.21 10.42 -4.94
C GLY A 570 -5.39 10.57 -5.90
N HIS A 571 -6.01 9.46 -6.33
CA HIS A 571 -7.11 9.55 -7.30
C HIS A 571 -8.37 10.19 -6.70
N GLU A 572 -8.65 9.98 -5.41
CA GLU A 572 -9.76 10.61 -4.68
C GLU A 572 -9.48 12.11 -4.46
N VAL A 573 -8.28 12.46 -3.97
CA VAL A 573 -7.95 13.85 -3.63
C VAL A 573 -7.84 14.72 -4.89
N LEU A 574 -7.31 14.17 -5.98
CA LEU A 574 -7.10 14.89 -7.24
C LEU A 574 -8.24 14.66 -8.24
N GLU A 575 -9.36 14.09 -7.82
CA GLU A 575 -10.43 13.66 -8.73
C GLU A 575 -10.94 14.82 -9.62
N GLU A 576 -11.11 16.01 -9.03
CA GLU A 576 -11.66 17.19 -9.71
C GLU A 576 -10.60 18.07 -10.39
N TYR A 577 -9.33 17.67 -10.38
CA TYR A 577 -8.22 18.47 -10.90
C TYR A 577 -7.75 17.99 -12.28
N PHE A 578 -7.28 18.93 -13.11
CA PHE A 578 -6.58 18.59 -14.36
C PHE A 578 -5.24 17.89 -14.04
N PRO A 579 -4.84 16.81 -14.74
CA PRO A 579 -5.41 16.23 -15.96
C PRO A 579 -6.47 15.13 -15.74
N PHE A 580 -6.87 14.84 -14.49
CA PHE A 580 -7.78 13.75 -14.17
C PHE A 580 -9.24 14.06 -14.51
N ARG A 581 -9.63 15.33 -14.37
CA ARG A 581 -10.95 15.82 -14.76
C ARG A 581 -10.84 17.18 -15.40
N TRP A 582 -11.61 17.38 -16.46
CA TRP A 582 -11.75 18.66 -17.13
C TRP A 582 -13.17 18.85 -17.61
N ARG A 583 -13.51 20.10 -17.93
CA ARG A 583 -14.82 20.43 -18.45
C ARG A 583 -14.93 19.97 -19.90
N MET A 584 -15.79 18.98 -20.12
CA MET A 584 -16.15 18.47 -21.45
C MET A 584 -16.90 19.53 -22.28
N ALA A 585 -16.70 19.50 -23.59
CA ALA A 585 -17.40 20.37 -24.53
C ALA A 585 -18.82 19.85 -24.76
N ASP A 586 -18.96 18.53 -24.92
CA ASP A 586 -20.25 17.85 -24.95
C ASP A 586 -20.36 16.81 -23.83
N SER A 587 -21.09 17.18 -22.77
CA SER A 587 -21.35 16.31 -21.62
C SER A 587 -22.16 15.03 -21.95
N GLN A 588 -22.81 14.95 -23.11
CA GLN A 588 -23.53 13.75 -23.56
C GLN A 588 -22.66 12.83 -24.41
N SER A 589 -21.53 13.31 -24.93
CA SER A 589 -20.63 12.52 -25.77
C SER A 589 -19.96 11.41 -24.98
N HIS A 590 -20.29 10.16 -25.32
CA HIS A 590 -19.64 8.98 -24.73
C HIS A 590 -18.11 9.00 -24.97
N ALA A 591 -17.65 9.49 -26.12
CA ALA A 591 -16.24 9.52 -26.47
C ALA A 591 -15.44 10.45 -25.55
N GLU A 592 -16.00 11.61 -25.16
CA GLU A 592 -15.34 12.54 -24.25
C GLU A 592 -15.19 11.93 -22.84
N HIS A 593 -16.27 11.34 -22.30
CA HIS A 593 -16.22 10.64 -21.00
C HIS A 593 -15.24 9.48 -21.00
N LEU A 594 -15.21 8.68 -22.07
CA LEU A 594 -14.27 7.56 -22.17
C LEU A 594 -12.82 8.05 -22.26
N THR A 595 -12.56 9.08 -23.08
CA THR A 595 -11.22 9.66 -23.24
C THR A 595 -10.72 10.22 -21.93
N GLN A 596 -11.57 10.94 -21.19
CA GLN A 596 -11.26 11.48 -19.87
C GLN A 596 -10.89 10.38 -18.88
N ASN A 597 -11.74 9.37 -18.74
CA ASN A 597 -11.53 8.32 -17.75
C ASN A 597 -10.31 7.45 -18.07
N LEU A 598 -10.06 7.17 -19.36
CA LEU A 598 -8.86 6.46 -19.80
C LEU A 598 -7.59 7.29 -19.59
N LEU A 599 -7.62 8.59 -19.88
CA LEU A 599 -6.47 9.47 -19.69
C LEU A 599 -6.13 9.58 -18.20
N ALA A 600 -7.12 9.84 -17.35
CA ALA A 600 -6.95 9.93 -15.90
C ALA A 600 -6.35 8.63 -15.33
N THR A 601 -6.89 7.47 -15.73
CA THR A 601 -6.38 6.17 -15.29
C THR A 601 -4.96 5.91 -15.80
N SER A 602 -4.67 6.25 -17.06
CA SER A 602 -3.35 6.10 -17.65
C SER A 602 -2.30 7.00 -16.97
N CYS A 603 -2.68 8.20 -16.57
CA CYS A 603 -1.84 9.10 -15.78
C CYS A 603 -1.44 8.44 -14.45
N TRP A 604 -2.37 7.81 -13.73
CA TRP A 604 -2.05 7.09 -12.48
C TRP A 604 -1.12 5.90 -12.68
N VAL A 605 -1.29 5.15 -13.77
CA VAL A 605 -0.37 4.06 -14.14
C VAL A 605 1.02 4.61 -14.47
N LEU A 606 1.11 5.72 -15.20
CA LEU A 606 2.37 6.38 -15.53
C LEU A 606 3.07 6.94 -14.28
N ILE A 607 2.34 7.59 -13.38
CA ILE A 607 2.85 8.08 -12.09
C ILE A 607 3.42 6.90 -11.30
N SER A 608 2.69 5.79 -11.23
CA SER A 608 3.15 4.58 -10.54
C SER A 608 4.43 4.00 -11.17
N PHE A 609 4.53 4.02 -12.50
CA PHE A 609 5.72 3.62 -13.23
C PHE A 609 6.92 4.53 -12.94
N LEU A 610 6.72 5.86 -12.90
CA LEU A 610 7.77 6.82 -12.57
C LEU A 610 8.28 6.64 -11.14
N LEU A 611 7.38 6.44 -10.18
CA LEU A 611 7.71 6.16 -8.78
C LEU A 611 8.50 4.86 -8.65
N TYR A 612 8.06 3.81 -9.37
CA TYR A 612 8.80 2.55 -9.44
C TYR A 612 10.22 2.75 -9.99
N ARG A 613 10.38 3.50 -11.08
CA ARG A 613 11.71 3.78 -11.66
C ARG A 613 12.62 4.59 -10.72
N LYS A 614 12.04 5.35 -9.80
CA LYS A 614 12.75 6.11 -8.76
C LYS A 614 12.89 5.35 -7.44
N ASN A 615 12.46 4.09 -7.35
CA ASN A 615 12.43 3.29 -6.12
C ASN A 615 11.68 3.97 -4.95
N ILE A 616 10.68 4.80 -5.24
CA ILE A 616 9.86 5.46 -4.23
C ILE A 616 8.63 4.58 -3.97
N PHE A 617 8.53 4.06 -2.74
CA PHE A 617 7.41 3.23 -2.30
C PHE A 617 6.74 3.83 -1.08
N TRP A 618 5.52 4.34 -1.24
CA TRP A 618 4.76 4.85 -0.09
C TRP A 618 4.07 3.67 0.62
N LYS A 619 4.55 3.37 1.83
CA LYS A 619 3.99 2.33 2.70
C LYS A 619 3.50 2.97 4.00
N ILE A 620 2.48 2.36 4.59
CA ILE A 620 1.94 2.66 5.93
C ILE A 620 2.21 1.45 6.81
#